data_AF-A0A067L3F1-F1
#
_entry.id   AF-A0A067L3F1-F1
#
_cell.length_a   1.000
_cell.length_b   1.000
_cell.length_c   1.000
_cell.angle_alpha   90.00
_cell.angle_beta   90.00
_cell.angle_gamma   90.00
#
_symmetry.space_group_name_H-M   'P 1'
#
loop_
_entity.id
_entity.type
_entity.pdbx_description
1 polymer ?
#
loop_
_entity_poly.entity_id
_entity_poly.type
_entity_poly.pdbx_seq_one_letter_code
_entity_poly.pdbx_strand_id
1 'polypeptide(L)'
;MVGPPKKHFLPLLLLVSLFAIFFFSHYHSSVPITPLIPNVNPNFIPINDLNKNLSPQNTPTFTFLIKVLAFNRLDSLSRCLQSLANANYDGDIVHLHVYIDHFPFVNDSSNVLDQKLEDSQRMLEFVDGFLWNFGNKVVHYRTGNVGLQAQWLEAWWPSSNDEFAFVVEDDLEVSPLFYKFVKAVIVNYYYNVSSSSPSIYGVSLQRPRFVPGKHGNKLHLDTGRELFLYQLVGTWGQILFPKPWKEFRLWYDKCKAKGIKPFLDGMVTTGWYKRMGERIWTPWFIKFIHYSGYFNIYTNLGHERALSVSHRDAGVNYGKTVGPDSQLVDESSFDYNLLEMQPLSNLKWYDFCFREVVPGRVVRGVDDLGSVLQSVQKLQTVLLVSIFGTSETITRNLLCHFERLNIQNYIIMGPHSDFLYDLARRGHPVIDANNLLDNMRAQKLIRFQGSKSELADILVKAYMIKKCLEYEYNSWTIDANMLFVSNDFFHEFIINKSKECIAGKSSEIFFVRSSSSVRKIWTDVFLNKVATAAVQAPLPTENKNFVFLVTKLLEQNGVGITWVDETSFGMKISINSVIQSILGAWKIVYWSMEIGLDLVQRQLEEMGMWALDGDSSCKAVICHQSS
;
A
#
# COMPACT_ATOMS: atom_id res chain seq x y z
N MET A 1 -0.77 35.47 68.05
CA MET A 1 -2.07 36.07 67.64
C MET A 1 -1.80 37.38 66.93
N VAL A 2 -2.69 37.77 66.01
CA VAL A 2 -2.67 38.95 65.10
C VAL A 2 -2.25 38.60 63.65
N GLY A 3 -3.18 38.86 62.73
CA GLY A 3 -3.43 38.20 61.44
C GLY A 3 -2.76 38.79 60.18
N PRO A 4 -3.30 38.50 58.97
CA PRO A 4 -2.58 38.69 57.70
C PRO A 4 -2.81 40.09 57.08
N PRO A 5 -1.84 40.66 56.33
CA PRO A 5 -2.08 41.83 55.53
C PRO A 5 -2.37 41.47 54.05
N LYS A 6 -3.57 41.88 53.62
CA LYS A 6 -3.96 42.57 52.39
C LYS A 6 -3.22 42.26 51.07
N LYS A 7 -4.01 41.76 50.11
CA LYS A 7 -3.79 41.83 48.66
C LYS A 7 -3.69 43.30 48.19
N HIS A 8 -2.72 43.59 47.32
CA HIS A 8 -2.77 44.71 46.38
C HIS A 8 -2.86 44.16 44.94
N PHE A 9 -3.92 44.56 44.25
CA PHE A 9 -4.14 44.41 42.82
C PHE A 9 -3.69 45.68 42.09
N LEU A 10 -3.37 45.50 40.79
CA LEU A 10 -3.16 46.45 39.67
C LEU A 10 -1.71 46.50 39.12
N PRO A 11 -1.52 46.69 37.79
CA PRO A 11 -2.31 46.13 36.68
C PRO A 11 -1.42 45.59 35.52
N LEU A 12 -1.68 44.35 35.09
CA LEU A 12 -1.07 43.69 33.93
C LEU A 12 -1.82 44.04 32.63
N LEU A 13 -1.95 45.33 32.30
CA LEU A 13 -2.78 45.78 31.15
C LEU A 13 -2.05 46.68 30.14
N LEU A 14 -0.74 46.88 30.29
CA LEU A 14 0.06 47.72 29.36
C LEU A 14 1.03 46.94 28.45
N LEU A 15 1.15 45.62 28.60
CA LEU A 15 2.07 44.80 27.78
C LEU A 15 1.40 44.00 26.65
N VAL A 16 0.07 43.97 26.59
CA VAL A 16 -0.67 43.24 25.53
C VAL A 16 -0.95 44.11 24.29
N SER A 17 -0.78 45.44 24.39
CA SER A 17 -1.15 46.39 23.32
C SER A 17 -0.09 46.56 22.21
N LEU A 18 1.14 46.11 22.39
CA LEU A 18 2.24 46.35 21.42
C LEU A 18 2.52 45.18 20.48
N PHE A 19 2.02 43.97 20.76
CA PHE A 19 2.21 42.81 19.89
C PHE A 19 1.15 42.66 18.79
N ALA A 20 -0.02 43.28 18.94
CA ALA A 20 -1.12 43.15 17.98
C ALA A 20 -0.96 43.98 16.69
N ILE A 21 -0.09 45.02 16.70
CA ILE A 21 0.05 45.95 15.57
C ILE A 21 1.11 45.47 14.56
N PHE A 22 2.04 44.60 14.95
CA PHE A 22 3.07 44.08 14.03
C PHE A 22 2.58 42.93 13.13
N PHE A 23 1.48 42.25 13.50
CA PHE A 23 0.91 41.18 12.66
C PHE A 23 -0.03 41.69 11.55
N PHE A 24 -0.51 42.93 11.63
CA PHE A 24 -1.52 43.45 10.71
C PHE A 24 -0.96 44.24 9.50
N SER A 25 0.34 44.56 9.45
CA SER A 25 0.89 45.45 8.41
C SER A 25 1.58 44.79 7.22
N HIS A 26 1.68 43.45 7.14
CA HIS A 26 2.43 42.80 6.04
C HIS A 26 1.74 41.72 5.20
N TYR A 27 0.43 41.50 5.32
CA TYR A 27 -0.29 40.58 4.42
C TYR A 27 -1.59 41.18 3.86
N HIS A 28 -1.47 42.30 3.17
CA HIS A 28 -2.44 42.71 2.13
C HIS A 28 -1.71 42.85 0.79
N SER A 29 -1.58 41.74 0.08
CA SER A 29 -1.47 41.74 -1.38
C SER A 29 -2.43 40.69 -1.91
N SER A 30 -3.61 41.16 -2.30
CA SER A 30 -4.66 40.40 -2.96
C SER A 30 -4.25 40.05 -4.38
N VAL A 31 -3.85 38.79 -4.60
CA VAL A 31 -3.88 38.13 -5.92
C VAL A 31 -5.11 37.22 -5.92
N PRO A 32 -5.97 37.24 -6.97
CA PRO A 32 -7.16 36.41 -6.99
C PRO A 32 -6.75 34.94 -7.17
N ILE A 33 -6.78 34.18 -6.07
CA ILE A 33 -6.62 32.73 -6.09
C ILE A 33 -7.99 32.14 -6.45
N THR A 34 -8.13 31.73 -7.70
CA THR A 34 -9.15 30.75 -8.11
C THR A 34 -8.91 29.48 -7.30
N PRO A 35 -9.95 28.80 -6.77
CA PRO A 35 -9.74 27.58 -5.98
C PRO A 35 -9.26 26.46 -6.92
N LEU A 36 -7.94 26.32 -7.02
CA LEU A 36 -7.31 25.09 -7.51
C LEU A 36 -7.57 24.03 -6.44
N ILE A 37 -8.62 23.25 -6.64
CA ILE A 37 -8.77 21.92 -6.04
C ILE A 37 -7.50 21.15 -6.44
N PRO A 38 -6.58 20.82 -5.53
CA PRO A 38 -5.46 19.99 -5.88
C PRO A 38 -6.02 18.58 -6.00
N ASN A 39 -6.17 18.13 -7.24
CA ASN A 39 -6.43 16.74 -7.56
C ASN A 39 -5.29 15.93 -6.93
N VAL A 40 -5.53 15.27 -5.80
CA VAL A 40 -4.59 14.31 -5.18
C VAL A 40 -4.74 13.00 -5.94
N ASN A 41 -4.42 13.03 -7.23
CA ASN A 41 -4.09 11.87 -8.02
C ASN A 41 -2.67 12.14 -8.52
N PRO A 42 -1.63 11.44 -8.03
CA PRO A 42 -0.37 11.44 -8.76
C PRO A 42 -0.71 10.76 -10.07
N ASN A 43 -0.87 11.54 -11.15
CA ASN A 43 -1.16 11.03 -12.49
C ASN A 43 -0.37 9.74 -12.70
N PHE A 44 -1.07 8.61 -12.70
CA PHE A 44 -0.52 7.31 -13.11
C PHE A 44 -0.55 7.30 -14.64
N ILE A 45 0.06 8.33 -15.22
CA ILE A 45 0.65 8.16 -16.53
C ILE A 45 1.88 7.30 -16.24
N PRO A 46 2.00 6.07 -16.78
CA PRO A 46 3.33 5.55 -17.00
C PRO A 46 4.00 6.62 -17.83
N ILE A 47 4.84 7.46 -17.20
CA ILE A 47 5.72 8.34 -17.92
C ILE A 47 6.63 7.35 -18.63
N ASN A 48 6.18 6.97 -19.81
CA ASN A 48 6.99 6.81 -20.98
C ASN A 48 7.84 8.08 -21.04
N ASP A 49 8.90 8.14 -20.23
CA ASP A 49 10.17 8.72 -20.64
C ASP A 49 10.72 7.77 -21.73
N LEU A 50 9.93 7.59 -22.80
CA LEU A 50 10.30 7.06 -24.09
C LEU A 50 11.18 8.14 -24.71
N ASN A 51 12.37 8.32 -24.13
CA ASN A 51 13.53 8.99 -24.69
C ASN A 51 14.78 8.88 -23.79
N LYS A 52 14.82 8.03 -22.75
CA LYS A 52 16.10 7.42 -22.36
C LYS A 52 16.33 6.20 -23.27
N ASN A 53 16.68 6.46 -24.53
CA ASN A 53 17.44 5.50 -25.32
C ASN A 53 18.79 5.32 -24.61
N LEU A 54 18.84 4.47 -23.60
CA LEU A 54 20.10 3.98 -23.06
C LEU A 54 20.70 3.13 -24.18
N SER A 55 21.69 3.71 -24.85
CA SER A 55 22.70 2.95 -25.58
C SER A 55 23.09 1.74 -24.71
N PRO A 56 23.18 0.51 -25.26
CA PRO A 56 23.57 -0.69 -24.53
C PRO A 56 24.95 -0.63 -23.82
N GLN A 57 25.67 0.49 -23.95
CA GLN A 57 27.02 0.67 -23.45
C GLN A 57 27.18 1.68 -22.31
N ASN A 58 26.12 2.38 -21.86
CA ASN A 58 26.24 3.33 -20.73
C ASN A 58 25.47 2.84 -19.50
N THR A 59 26.21 2.35 -18.49
CA THR A 59 25.67 2.08 -17.15
C THR A 59 25.06 3.38 -16.59
N PRO A 60 23.81 3.36 -16.09
CA PRO A 60 23.21 4.57 -15.53
C PRO A 60 24.03 5.06 -14.33
N THR A 61 24.32 6.36 -14.31
CA THR A 61 25.04 7.02 -13.22
C THR A 61 24.05 7.60 -12.22
N PHE A 62 24.25 7.32 -10.93
CA PHE A 62 23.43 7.84 -9.84
C PHE A 62 24.29 8.29 -8.66
N THR A 63 23.76 9.18 -7.84
CA THR A 63 24.39 9.60 -6.58
C THR A 63 23.96 8.67 -5.46
N PHE A 64 24.93 8.16 -4.69
CA PHE A 64 24.66 7.36 -3.50
C PHE A 64 25.12 8.10 -2.24
N LEU A 65 24.19 8.33 -1.32
CA LEU A 65 24.43 9.02 -0.06
C LEU A 65 24.30 8.05 1.11
N ILE A 66 25.32 7.97 1.94
CA ILE A 66 25.27 7.26 3.22
C ILE A 66 24.96 8.28 4.32
N LYS A 67 23.88 8.06 5.06
CA LYS A 67 23.40 8.93 6.14
C LYS A 67 23.53 8.18 7.47
N VAL A 68 24.61 8.44 8.21
CA VAL A 68 24.86 7.81 9.51
C VAL A 68 24.19 8.62 10.62
N LEU A 69 23.38 7.96 11.44
CA LEU A 69 22.63 8.54 12.56
C LEU A 69 23.28 8.11 13.88
N ALA A 70 23.75 9.05 14.68
CA ALA A 70 24.50 8.78 15.90
C ALA A 70 24.08 9.70 17.06
N PHE A 71 24.41 9.25 18.26
CA PHE A 71 24.22 10.03 19.49
C PHE A 71 25.46 10.01 20.38
N ASN A 72 25.59 9.04 21.26
CA ASN A 72 26.59 9.04 22.34
C ASN A 72 27.32 7.70 22.52
N ARG A 73 27.39 6.86 21.47
CA ARG A 73 28.06 5.55 21.49
C ARG A 73 29.26 5.54 20.53
N LEU A 74 30.43 5.95 21.04
CA LEU A 74 31.64 6.05 20.22
C LEU A 74 32.07 4.69 19.65
N ASP A 75 32.07 3.63 20.45
CA ASP A 75 32.51 2.30 20.00
C ASP A 75 31.58 1.74 18.91
N SER A 76 30.26 1.92 19.06
CA SER A 76 29.27 1.55 18.05
C SER A 76 29.50 2.33 16.76
N LEU A 77 29.57 3.67 16.84
CA LEU A 77 29.80 4.54 15.69
C LEU A 77 31.12 4.21 14.97
N SER A 78 32.18 3.93 15.73
CA SER A 78 33.48 3.55 15.20
C SER A 78 33.41 2.25 14.40
N ARG A 79 32.77 1.21 14.95
CA ARG A 79 32.53 -0.06 14.23
C ARG A 79 31.70 0.16 12.96
N CYS A 80 30.62 0.93 13.05
CA CYS A 80 29.76 1.25 11.90
C CYS A 80 30.56 1.95 10.78
N LEU A 81 31.26 3.04 11.09
CA LEU A 81 32.06 3.79 10.12
C LEU A 81 33.19 2.95 9.51
N GLN A 82 33.87 2.13 10.32
CA GLN A 82 34.90 1.22 9.81
C GLN A 82 34.31 0.18 8.83
N SER A 83 33.15 -0.40 9.15
CA SER A 83 32.49 -1.36 8.25
C SER A 83 32.09 -0.72 6.91
N LEU A 84 31.61 0.53 6.94
CA LEU A 84 31.31 1.30 5.73
C LEU A 84 32.58 1.60 4.93
N ALA A 85 33.67 2.00 5.58
CA ALA A 85 34.93 2.31 4.90
C ALA A 85 35.61 1.06 4.29
N ASN A 86 35.32 -0.13 4.81
CA ASN A 86 35.81 -1.40 4.30
C ASN A 86 34.96 -1.96 3.15
N ALA A 87 33.85 -1.29 2.77
CA ALA A 87 33.01 -1.76 1.69
C ALA A 87 33.58 -1.48 0.29
N ASN A 88 33.21 -2.33 -0.65
CA ASN A 88 33.63 -2.24 -2.04
C ASN A 88 32.64 -1.39 -2.84
N TYR A 89 33.05 -0.15 -3.13
CA TYR A 89 32.25 0.82 -3.89
C TYR A 89 32.48 0.79 -5.41
N ASP A 90 33.21 -0.19 -5.95
CA ASP A 90 33.51 -0.32 -7.39
C ASP A 90 34.08 0.95 -8.06
N GLY A 91 34.77 1.79 -7.27
CA GLY A 91 35.32 3.06 -7.75
C GLY A 91 34.28 4.17 -7.93
N ASP A 92 33.01 3.92 -7.59
CA ASP A 92 31.96 4.94 -7.66
C ASP A 92 32.12 5.99 -6.55
N ILE A 93 31.64 7.20 -6.83
CA ILE A 93 31.62 8.28 -5.85
C ILE A 93 30.45 8.06 -4.88
N VAL A 94 30.76 7.91 -3.60
CA VAL A 94 29.79 7.75 -2.52
C VAL A 94 30.03 8.79 -1.43
N HIS A 95 29.01 9.57 -1.12
CA HIS A 95 29.11 10.62 -0.10
C HIS A 95 28.68 10.10 1.27
N LEU A 96 29.36 10.56 2.31
CA LEU A 96 29.10 10.21 3.70
C LEU A 96 28.63 11.45 4.47
N HIS A 97 27.46 11.36 5.09
CA HIS A 97 26.96 12.37 6.01
C HIS A 97 26.78 11.74 7.40
N VAL A 98 27.42 12.31 8.41
CA VAL A 98 27.35 11.81 9.79
C VAL A 98 26.58 12.80 10.64
N TYR A 99 25.41 12.40 11.13
CA TYR A 99 24.54 13.21 11.98
C TYR A 99 24.76 12.81 13.44
N ILE A 100 25.16 13.77 14.27
CA ILE A 100 25.45 13.54 15.69
C ILE A 100 24.56 14.46 16.51
N ASP A 101 23.68 13.87 17.32
CA ASP A 101 22.90 14.62 18.30
C ASP A 101 23.76 15.00 19.50
N HIS A 102 23.64 16.24 19.98
CA HIS A 102 24.19 16.60 21.27
C HIS A 102 23.29 16.11 22.41
N PHE A 103 23.86 15.81 23.58
CA PHE A 103 23.07 15.36 24.73
C PHE A 103 22.17 16.49 25.26
N PRO A 104 20.99 16.16 25.83
CA PRO A 104 20.10 17.18 26.37
C PRO A 104 20.71 17.85 27.61
N PHE A 105 20.55 19.17 27.73
CA PHE A 105 20.90 19.93 28.93
C PHE A 105 19.87 19.67 30.04
N VAL A 106 20.10 18.62 30.82
CA VAL A 106 19.30 18.26 32.00
C VAL A 106 20.03 18.77 33.25
N ASN A 107 19.33 18.95 34.39
CA ASN A 107 19.93 19.27 35.70
C ASN A 107 20.78 18.10 36.24
N ASP A 108 21.82 17.73 35.51
CA ASP A 108 22.81 16.74 35.90
C ASP A 108 23.81 17.36 36.88
N SER A 109 24.48 16.52 37.67
CA SER A 109 25.60 16.98 38.49
C SER A 109 26.78 17.39 37.60
N SER A 110 27.62 18.32 38.08
CA SER A 110 28.79 18.83 37.32
C SER A 110 29.65 17.69 36.76
N ASN A 111 29.98 16.68 37.57
CA ASN A 111 30.81 15.55 37.13
C ASN A 111 30.19 14.76 35.97
N VAL A 112 28.85 14.59 35.97
CA VAL A 112 28.15 13.87 34.88
C VAL A 112 28.13 14.73 33.62
N LEU A 113 27.97 16.04 33.77
CA LEU A 113 28.04 16.98 32.64
C LEU A 113 29.44 17.01 32.02
N ASP A 114 30.49 17.09 32.83
CA ASP A 114 31.89 17.08 32.38
C ASP A 114 32.21 15.79 31.62
N GLN A 115 31.78 14.63 32.12
CA GLN A 115 31.94 13.35 31.41
C GLN A 115 31.22 13.33 30.06
N LYS A 116 29.96 13.81 30.00
CA LYS A 116 29.20 13.86 28.74
C LYS A 116 29.84 14.81 27.73
N LEU A 117 30.41 15.94 28.18
CA LEU A 117 31.15 16.87 27.34
C LEU A 117 32.41 16.21 26.79
N GLU A 118 33.18 15.52 27.62
CA GLU A 118 34.37 14.78 27.21
C GLU A 118 34.02 13.68 26.18
N ASP A 119 32.99 12.88 26.45
CA ASP A 119 32.54 11.81 25.55
C ASP A 119 32.08 12.39 24.19
N SER A 120 31.34 13.51 24.21
CA SER A 120 30.91 14.21 23.00
C SER A 120 32.11 14.77 22.22
N GLN A 121 33.09 15.34 22.90
CA GLN A 121 34.31 15.86 22.26
C GLN A 121 35.11 14.73 21.60
N ARG A 122 35.33 13.62 22.32
CA ARG A 122 36.03 12.44 21.79
C ARG A 122 35.34 11.87 20.55
N MET A 123 34.01 11.86 20.54
CA MET A 123 33.25 11.44 19.36
C MET A 123 33.45 12.37 18.17
N LEU A 124 33.39 13.69 18.37
CA LEU A 124 33.61 14.66 17.30
C LEU A 124 35.03 14.59 16.76
N GLU A 125 36.04 14.52 17.63
CA GLU A 125 37.44 14.36 17.25
C GLU A 125 37.66 13.10 16.40
N PHE A 126 37.05 11.98 16.80
CA PHE A 126 37.09 10.74 16.04
C PHE A 126 36.46 10.90 14.65
N VAL A 127 35.25 11.46 14.56
CA VAL A 127 34.54 11.60 13.28
C VAL A 127 35.23 12.60 12.37
N ASP A 128 35.79 13.69 12.89
CA ASP A 128 36.56 14.67 12.12
C ASP A 128 37.84 14.06 11.56
N GLY A 129 38.56 13.28 12.37
CA GLY A 129 39.76 12.56 11.94
C GLY A 129 39.51 11.35 11.03
N PHE A 130 38.27 10.86 10.94
CA PHE A 130 37.93 9.68 10.14
C PHE A 130 38.09 9.94 8.63
N LEU A 131 38.95 9.20 7.95
CA LEU A 131 39.19 9.36 6.50
C LEU A 131 38.10 8.65 5.68
N TRP A 132 37.49 9.38 4.75
CA TRP A 132 36.52 8.85 3.80
C TRP A 132 37.05 9.01 2.37
N ASN A 133 37.40 7.88 1.73
CA ASN A 133 38.13 7.88 0.46
C ASN A 133 37.22 7.83 -0.78
N PHE A 134 35.90 7.73 -0.61
CA PHE A 134 34.96 7.46 -1.71
C PHE A 134 34.19 8.71 -2.18
N GLY A 135 34.26 9.82 -1.45
CA GLY A 135 33.57 11.06 -1.82
C GLY A 135 33.62 12.11 -0.71
N ASN A 136 32.70 13.08 -0.74
CA ASN A 136 32.58 14.08 0.32
C ASN A 136 32.11 13.47 1.65
N LYS A 137 32.80 13.83 2.74
CA LYS A 137 32.36 13.62 4.13
C LYS A 137 31.80 14.93 4.70
N VAL A 138 30.60 14.88 5.27
CA VAL A 138 29.97 16.03 5.95
C VAL A 138 29.55 15.62 7.36
N VAL A 139 29.91 16.42 8.36
CA VAL A 139 29.50 16.21 9.76
C VAL A 139 28.39 17.21 10.10
N HIS A 140 27.25 16.69 10.53
CA HIS A 140 26.08 17.44 10.97
C HIS A 140 25.93 17.28 12.48
N TYR A 141 26.59 18.14 13.25
CA TYR A 141 26.45 18.17 14.70
C TYR A 141 25.29 19.08 15.13
N ARG A 142 24.33 18.52 15.87
CA ARG A 142 23.13 19.24 16.31
C ARG A 142 23.33 19.89 17.67
N THR A 143 22.62 20.99 17.92
CA THR A 143 22.64 21.70 19.21
C THR A 143 21.88 20.98 20.33
N GLY A 144 21.23 19.85 20.05
CA GLY A 144 20.51 19.05 21.04
C GLY A 144 20.07 17.70 20.48
N ASN A 145 19.43 16.90 21.34
CA ASN A 145 18.92 15.59 20.98
C ASN A 145 17.53 15.73 20.36
N VAL A 146 17.45 15.56 19.04
CA VAL A 146 16.17 15.59 18.31
C VAL A 146 15.46 14.24 18.38
N GLY A 147 16.20 13.19 18.69
CA GLY A 147 15.68 11.84 18.90
C GLY A 147 15.48 11.07 17.59
N LEU A 148 15.34 9.74 17.72
CA LEU A 148 15.38 8.80 16.61
C LEU A 148 14.42 9.16 15.46
N GLN A 149 13.18 9.54 15.77
CA GLN A 149 12.20 9.87 14.74
C GLN A 149 12.61 11.10 13.93
N ALA A 150 13.00 12.20 14.59
CA ALA A 150 13.42 13.41 13.89
C ALA A 150 14.72 13.17 13.11
N GLN A 151 15.68 12.43 13.67
CA GLN A 151 16.91 12.06 12.97
C GLN A 151 16.61 11.37 11.62
N TRP A 152 15.72 10.39 11.60
CA TRP A 152 15.31 9.71 10.36
C TRP A 152 14.57 10.65 9.38
N LEU A 153 13.61 11.43 9.86
CA LEU A 153 12.77 12.28 9.02
C LEU A 153 13.53 13.47 8.40
N GLU A 154 14.60 13.92 9.06
CA GLU A 154 15.43 15.06 8.64
C GLU A 154 16.72 14.62 7.93
N ALA A 155 17.06 13.33 7.93
CA ALA A 155 18.31 12.81 7.37
C ALA A 155 18.46 13.09 5.86
N TRP A 156 17.35 13.15 5.13
CA TRP A 156 17.40 13.21 3.69
C TRP A 156 16.14 13.78 3.03
N TRP A 157 16.37 14.67 2.06
CA TRP A 157 15.39 15.08 1.06
C TRP A 157 16.04 14.96 -0.33
N PRO A 158 15.52 14.09 -1.23
CA PRO A 158 16.15 13.84 -2.51
C PRO A 158 16.18 15.09 -3.39
N SER A 159 17.38 15.42 -3.90
CA SER A 159 17.58 16.51 -4.86
C SER A 159 17.13 16.13 -6.28
N SER A 160 17.16 14.84 -6.63
CA SER A 160 16.77 14.30 -7.93
C SER A 160 16.20 12.87 -7.81
N ASN A 161 15.70 12.32 -8.92
CA ASN A 161 15.28 10.91 -8.99
C ASN A 161 16.45 9.94 -9.16
N ASP A 162 17.66 10.45 -9.37
CA ASP A 162 18.89 9.68 -9.53
C ASP A 162 19.80 9.80 -8.27
N GLU A 163 19.21 10.18 -7.13
CA GLU A 163 19.87 10.25 -5.83
C GLU A 163 19.23 9.23 -4.88
N PHE A 164 20.03 8.33 -4.34
CA PHE A 164 19.59 7.28 -3.42
C PHE A 164 20.26 7.46 -2.06
N ALA A 165 19.54 7.14 -0.99
CA ALA A 165 20.08 7.25 0.36
C ALA A 165 20.07 5.91 1.09
N PHE A 166 21.21 5.57 1.68
CA PHE A 166 21.34 4.52 2.66
C PHE A 166 21.37 5.15 4.06
N VAL A 167 20.34 4.89 4.87
CA VAL A 167 20.27 5.42 6.24
C VAL A 167 20.70 4.32 7.21
N VAL A 168 21.67 4.66 8.06
CA VAL A 168 22.41 3.72 8.89
C VAL A 168 22.45 4.24 10.32
N GLU A 169 22.04 3.45 11.30
CA GLU A 169 22.21 3.78 12.72
C GLU A 169 23.61 3.37 13.19
N ASP A 170 24.12 4.04 14.23
CA ASP A 170 25.47 3.83 14.79
C ASP A 170 25.71 2.41 15.31
N ASP A 171 24.68 1.61 15.61
CA ASP A 171 24.83 0.22 16.06
C ASP A 171 24.85 -0.83 14.95
N LEU A 172 24.80 -0.40 13.69
CA LEU A 172 24.87 -1.31 12.54
C LEU A 172 26.29 -1.65 12.13
N GLU A 173 26.45 -2.81 11.52
CA GLU A 173 27.65 -3.23 10.79
C GLU A 173 27.22 -3.78 9.43
N VAL A 174 27.90 -3.37 8.36
CA VAL A 174 27.54 -3.73 6.99
C VAL A 174 28.59 -4.61 6.33
N SER A 175 28.13 -5.48 5.42
CA SER A 175 28.98 -6.37 4.65
C SER A 175 29.84 -5.57 3.69
N PRO A 176 31.12 -5.94 3.45
CA PRO A 176 31.91 -5.30 2.41
C PRO A 176 31.27 -5.30 1.01
N LEU A 177 30.27 -6.17 0.80
CA LEU A 177 29.61 -6.42 -0.48
C LEU A 177 28.28 -5.68 -0.62
N PHE A 178 27.83 -4.96 0.42
CA PHE A 178 26.49 -4.37 0.45
C PHE A 178 26.27 -3.42 -0.75
N TYR A 179 27.27 -2.60 -1.08
CA TYR A 179 27.12 -1.60 -2.14
C TYR A 179 27.01 -2.25 -3.52
N LYS A 180 27.82 -3.26 -3.81
CA LYS A 180 27.74 -4.03 -5.06
C LYS A 180 26.35 -4.59 -5.28
N PHE A 181 25.78 -5.19 -4.24
CA PHE A 181 24.41 -5.70 -4.27
C PHE A 181 23.39 -4.58 -4.53
N VAL A 182 23.47 -3.47 -3.79
CA VAL A 182 22.56 -2.33 -3.94
C VAL A 182 22.65 -1.71 -5.33
N LYS A 183 23.87 -1.52 -5.87
CA LYS A 183 24.11 -1.04 -7.23
C LYS A 183 23.46 -1.96 -8.25
N ALA A 184 23.66 -3.27 -8.13
CA ALA A 184 23.04 -4.25 -9.03
C ALA A 184 21.50 -4.19 -8.96
N VAL A 185 20.91 -4.03 -7.76
CA VAL A 185 19.46 -3.86 -7.60
C VAL A 185 18.96 -2.57 -8.27
N ILE A 186 19.62 -1.44 -8.05
CA ILE A 186 19.23 -0.15 -8.65
C ILE A 186 19.29 -0.22 -10.18
N VAL A 187 20.38 -0.74 -10.74
CA VAL A 187 20.54 -0.89 -12.20
C VAL A 187 19.45 -1.79 -12.79
N ASN A 188 19.13 -2.92 -12.15
CA ASN A 188 18.22 -3.93 -12.70
C ASN A 188 16.73 -3.70 -12.41
N TYR A 189 16.38 -3.07 -11.29
CA TYR A 189 14.97 -2.92 -10.86
C TYR A 189 14.50 -1.47 -10.77
N TYR A 190 15.40 -0.49 -10.88
CA TYR A 190 15.02 0.92 -11.00
C TYR A 190 15.20 1.45 -12.42
N TYR A 191 16.36 1.22 -13.04
CA TYR A 191 16.68 1.78 -14.37
C TYR A 191 16.30 0.90 -15.55
N ASN A 192 16.34 -0.42 -15.40
CA ASN A 192 16.00 -1.33 -16.49
C ASN A 192 14.48 -1.35 -16.72
N VAL A 193 14.01 -0.70 -17.78
CA VAL A 193 12.58 -0.56 -18.10
C VAL A 193 11.85 -1.91 -18.14
N SER A 194 12.48 -2.97 -18.67
CA SER A 194 11.84 -4.31 -18.78
C SER A 194 11.70 -5.04 -17.44
N SER A 195 12.36 -4.55 -16.39
CA SER A 195 12.33 -5.16 -15.05
C SER A 195 12.15 -4.13 -13.94
N SER A 196 11.72 -2.91 -14.29
CA SER A 196 11.44 -1.85 -13.34
C SER A 196 9.99 -1.93 -12.84
N SER A 197 9.77 -1.52 -11.59
CA SER A 197 8.42 -1.32 -11.09
C SER A 197 8.35 -0.08 -10.22
N PRO A 198 7.36 0.82 -10.46
CA PRO A 198 7.15 1.99 -9.61
C PRO A 198 6.67 1.60 -8.21
N SER A 199 6.32 0.33 -7.99
CA SER A 199 5.90 -0.18 -6.69
C SER A 199 7.05 -0.42 -5.71
N ILE A 200 8.30 -0.24 -6.12
CA ILE A 200 9.48 -0.53 -5.30
C ILE A 200 9.93 0.74 -4.58
N TYR A 201 9.99 0.72 -3.25
CA TYR A 201 10.41 1.88 -2.46
C TYR A 201 11.86 1.84 -1.97
N GLY A 202 12.54 0.71 -2.14
CA GLY A 202 13.88 0.57 -1.62
C GLY A 202 14.36 -0.86 -1.56
N VAL A 203 15.45 -1.02 -0.80
CA VAL A 203 16.12 -2.29 -0.54
C VAL A 203 16.43 -2.39 0.95
N SER A 204 16.20 -3.56 1.53
CA SER A 204 16.61 -3.88 2.89
C SER A 204 17.79 -4.84 2.88
N LEU A 205 18.86 -4.46 3.59
CA LEU A 205 20.05 -5.30 3.80
C LEU A 205 19.92 -6.27 4.98
N GLN A 206 18.97 -6.01 5.88
CA GLN A 206 18.64 -6.94 6.95
C GLN A 206 17.82 -8.12 6.41
N ARG A 207 17.92 -9.25 7.11
CA ARG A 207 16.98 -10.37 6.93
C ARG A 207 15.61 -10.04 7.56
N PRO A 208 14.48 -10.43 6.95
CA PRO A 208 13.19 -10.35 7.63
C PRO A 208 13.03 -11.59 8.51
N ARG A 209 12.56 -11.41 9.75
CA ARG A 209 12.50 -12.50 10.76
C ARG A 209 11.09 -12.94 11.10
N PHE A 210 10.14 -12.02 11.15
CA PHE A 210 8.80 -12.27 11.65
C PHE A 210 7.76 -11.57 10.78
N VAL A 211 6.58 -12.17 10.70
CA VAL A 211 5.38 -11.51 10.18
C VAL A 211 4.89 -10.50 11.23
N PRO A 212 4.76 -9.19 10.92
CA PRO A 212 4.39 -8.14 11.87
C PRO A 212 2.89 -8.12 12.21
N GLY A 213 2.08 -8.90 11.49
CA GLY A 213 0.66 -9.08 11.79
C GLY A 213 0.44 -9.79 13.12
N LYS A 214 -0.73 -9.57 13.72
CA LYS A 214 -1.19 -10.25 14.94
C LYS A 214 -1.26 -11.75 14.64
N HIS A 215 -0.64 -12.58 15.50
CA HIS A 215 -0.43 -14.02 15.28
C HIS A 215 0.61 -14.37 14.19
N GLY A 216 1.40 -13.40 13.73
CA GLY A 216 2.51 -13.64 12.81
C GLY A 216 3.57 -14.56 13.40
N ASN A 217 4.01 -15.53 12.60
CA ASN A 217 5.04 -16.50 12.98
C ASN A 217 6.43 -16.08 12.45
N LYS A 218 7.46 -16.87 12.79
CA LYS A 218 8.77 -16.78 12.13
C LYS A 218 8.58 -16.97 10.63
N LEU A 219 9.23 -16.14 9.83
CA LEU A 219 9.20 -16.29 8.38
C LEU A 219 9.89 -17.58 7.97
N HIS A 220 9.18 -18.41 7.20
CA HIS A 220 9.71 -19.59 6.56
C HIS A 220 9.93 -19.25 5.09
N LEU A 221 11.17 -18.90 4.76
CA LEU A 221 11.60 -18.73 3.39
C LEU A 221 12.12 -20.08 2.90
N ASP A 222 11.82 -20.44 1.65
CA ASP A 222 12.40 -21.61 1.00
C ASP A 222 13.94 -21.54 1.08
N THR A 223 14.63 -22.67 1.02
CA THR A 223 16.11 -22.68 1.07
C THR A 223 16.77 -22.10 -0.19
N GLY A 224 15.96 -21.72 -1.19
CA GLY A 224 16.40 -20.97 -2.36
C GLY A 224 17.01 -19.63 -1.95
N ARG A 225 18.25 -19.37 -2.41
CA ARG A 225 18.98 -18.12 -2.19
C ARG A 225 18.43 -17.04 -3.11
N GLU A 226 17.21 -16.59 -2.83
CA GLU A 226 16.41 -15.78 -3.75
C GLU A 226 16.22 -14.34 -3.26
N LEU A 227 16.02 -13.45 -4.22
CA LEU A 227 15.47 -12.13 -3.99
C LEU A 227 13.94 -12.22 -3.95
N PHE A 228 13.32 -11.41 -3.12
CA PHE A 228 11.87 -11.29 -3.08
C PHE A 228 11.48 -9.88 -2.64
N LEU A 229 10.22 -9.56 -2.86
CA LEU A 229 9.64 -8.28 -2.48
C LEU A 229 8.74 -8.46 -1.27
N TYR A 230 8.82 -7.54 -0.31
CA TYR A 230 8.01 -7.58 0.90
C TYR A 230 7.61 -6.17 1.32
N GLN A 231 6.37 -5.96 1.76
CA GLN A 231 5.90 -4.63 2.16
C GLN A 231 6.61 -4.08 3.42
N LEU A 232 7.24 -4.92 4.24
CA LEU A 232 7.85 -4.47 5.49
C LEU A 232 9.14 -3.67 5.25
N VAL A 233 9.39 -2.68 6.11
CA VAL A 233 10.60 -1.86 6.10
C VAL A 233 11.75 -2.53 6.84
N GLY A 234 12.96 -2.39 6.31
CA GLY A 234 14.18 -2.91 6.89
C GLY A 234 14.83 -1.93 7.86
N THR A 235 14.46 -1.92 9.15
CA THR A 235 14.98 -0.92 10.10
C THR A 235 16.49 -0.98 10.34
N TRP A 236 17.16 -2.10 10.03
CA TRP A 236 18.60 -2.30 10.16
C TRP A 236 19.29 -2.43 8.81
N GLY A 237 19.17 -1.38 8.00
CA GLY A 237 19.88 -1.25 6.73
C GLY A 237 18.94 -0.98 5.56
N GLN A 238 18.20 0.12 5.63
CA GLN A 238 17.27 0.54 4.59
C GLN A 238 17.95 1.47 3.59
N ILE A 239 17.91 1.09 2.32
CA ILE A 239 18.16 1.98 1.19
C ILE A 239 16.81 2.52 0.72
N LEU A 240 16.69 3.84 0.62
CA LEU A 240 15.47 4.55 0.24
C LEU A 240 15.56 5.04 -1.21
N PHE A 241 14.51 4.78 -1.98
CA PHE A 241 14.37 5.34 -3.31
C PHE A 241 13.77 6.76 -3.22
N PRO A 242 14.20 7.69 -4.09
CA PRO A 242 13.92 9.11 -3.93
C PRO A 242 12.43 9.44 -3.97
N LYS A 243 11.72 8.99 -5.02
CA LYS A 243 10.31 9.31 -5.20
C LYS A 243 9.44 8.79 -4.05
N PRO A 244 9.49 7.49 -3.66
CA PRO A 244 8.67 6.97 -2.56
C PRO A 244 8.98 7.62 -1.20
N TRP A 245 10.25 7.96 -0.91
CA TRP A 245 10.59 8.67 0.32
C TRP A 245 10.00 10.09 0.34
N LYS A 246 10.07 10.81 -0.77
CA LYS A 246 9.48 12.16 -0.89
C LYS A 246 7.97 12.14 -0.70
N GLU A 247 7.30 11.15 -1.30
CA GLU A 247 5.86 10.91 -1.10
C GLU A 247 5.53 10.59 0.36
N PHE A 248 6.35 9.77 1.02
CA PHE A 248 6.19 9.51 2.46
C PHE A 248 6.27 10.78 3.29
N ARG A 249 7.28 11.64 3.07
CA ARG A 249 7.45 12.88 3.85
C ARG A 249 6.24 13.81 3.69
N LEU A 250 5.76 13.98 2.45
CA LEU A 250 4.56 14.78 2.17
C LEU A 250 3.29 14.18 2.82
N TRP A 251 3.13 12.86 2.73
CA TRP A 251 2.02 12.15 3.37
C TRP A 251 2.08 12.27 4.89
N TYR A 252 3.27 12.13 5.49
CA TYR A 252 3.49 12.25 6.93
C TYR A 252 3.09 13.63 7.42
N ASP A 253 3.53 14.70 6.76
CA ASP A 253 3.22 16.08 7.15
C ASP A 253 1.71 16.36 7.06
N LYS A 254 1.06 15.87 6.00
CA LYS A 254 -0.41 15.96 5.83
C LYS A 254 -1.16 15.22 6.94
N CYS A 255 -0.77 13.98 7.25
CA CYS A 255 -1.42 13.18 8.28
C CYS A 255 -1.22 13.79 9.67
N LYS A 256 0.01 14.25 9.96
CA LYS A 256 0.35 14.99 11.19
C LYS A 256 -0.49 16.23 11.38
N ALA A 257 -0.59 17.08 10.36
CA ALA A 257 -1.38 18.31 10.41
C ALA A 257 -2.87 18.05 10.65
N LYS A 258 -3.38 16.91 10.16
CA LYS A 258 -4.78 16.46 10.37
C LYS A 258 -5.00 15.68 11.66
N GLY A 259 -3.97 15.49 12.49
CA GLY A 259 -4.07 14.70 13.72
C GLY A 259 -4.24 13.19 13.50
N ILE A 260 -4.09 12.70 12.26
CA ILE A 260 -4.14 11.27 11.94
C ILE A 260 -2.93 10.59 12.59
N LYS A 261 -3.14 9.43 13.21
CA LYS A 261 -2.10 8.64 13.85
C LYS A 261 -1.75 7.42 13.00
N PRO A 262 -0.52 6.86 13.09
CA PRO A 262 -0.10 5.73 12.29
C PRO A 262 -0.63 4.40 12.85
N PHE A 263 -1.91 4.37 13.23
CA PHE A 263 -2.55 3.17 13.71
C PHE A 263 -2.92 2.27 12.53
N LEU A 264 -2.58 1.00 12.69
CA LEU A 264 -2.93 -0.06 11.77
C LEU A 264 -3.31 -1.28 12.59
N ASP A 265 -4.62 -1.50 12.73
CA ASP A 265 -5.15 -2.59 13.54
C ASP A 265 -4.67 -3.94 12.99
N GLY A 266 -4.42 -4.88 13.89
CA GLY A 266 -3.81 -6.16 13.53
C GLY A 266 -2.29 -6.11 13.32
N MET A 267 -1.62 -4.96 13.43
CA MET A 267 -0.14 -4.89 13.37
C MET A 267 0.49 -4.65 14.74
N VAL A 268 1.63 -5.30 15.03
CA VAL A 268 2.37 -5.12 16.31
C VAL A 268 2.87 -3.67 16.50
N THR A 269 3.08 -2.95 15.40
CA THR A 269 3.58 -1.57 15.36
C THR A 269 2.60 -0.58 15.99
N THR A 270 1.30 -0.86 15.95
CA THR A 270 0.28 -0.09 16.70
C THR A 270 0.55 -0.16 18.21
N GLY A 271 0.90 -1.33 18.72
CA GLY A 271 1.29 -1.52 20.12
C GLY A 271 2.59 -0.77 20.46
N TRP A 272 3.54 -0.73 19.54
CA TRP A 272 4.80 0.02 19.72
C TRP A 272 4.54 1.52 19.79
N TYR A 273 3.76 2.07 18.85
CA TYR A 273 3.44 3.50 18.83
C TYR A 273 2.61 3.92 20.05
N LYS A 274 1.66 3.09 20.52
CA LYS A 274 0.92 3.37 21.77
C LYS A 274 1.84 3.50 22.99
N ARG A 275 2.97 2.78 23.03
CA ARG A 275 3.94 2.84 24.14
C ARG A 275 4.99 3.94 23.96
N MET A 276 5.50 4.12 22.74
CA MET A 276 6.67 4.97 22.48
C MET A 276 6.29 6.34 21.89
N GLY A 277 5.10 6.49 21.34
CA GLY A 277 4.61 7.71 20.72
C GLY A 277 5.55 8.20 19.61
N GLU A 278 5.81 9.50 19.62
CA GLU A 278 6.64 10.21 18.63
C GLU A 278 8.16 10.04 18.84
N ARG A 279 8.56 8.91 19.43
CA ARG A 279 9.97 8.52 19.55
C ARG A 279 10.39 7.58 18.41
N ILE A 280 9.44 7.01 17.67
CA ILE A 280 9.70 6.03 16.60
C ILE A 280 9.00 6.41 15.30
N TRP A 281 9.73 6.35 14.20
CA TRP A 281 9.23 6.67 12.86
C TRP A 281 8.61 5.45 12.15
N THR A 282 9.04 4.24 12.52
CA THR A 282 8.68 2.99 11.81
C THR A 282 7.17 2.78 11.64
N PRO A 283 6.30 3.02 12.65
CA PRO A 283 4.85 2.88 12.46
C PRO A 283 4.29 3.82 11.40
N TRP A 284 4.80 5.05 11.31
CA TRP A 284 4.40 6.02 10.28
C TRP A 284 4.74 5.53 8.89
N PHE A 285 5.96 5.03 8.71
CA PHE A 285 6.39 4.52 7.42
C PHE A 285 5.61 3.27 7.02
N ILE A 286 5.37 2.32 7.95
CA ILE A 286 4.55 1.13 7.68
C ILE A 286 3.11 1.50 7.28
N LYS A 287 2.48 2.47 7.96
CA LYS A 287 1.15 2.96 7.58
C LYS A 287 1.17 3.58 6.19
N PHE A 288 2.20 4.35 5.84
CA PHE A 288 2.37 4.87 4.48
C PHE A 288 2.54 3.76 3.44
N ILE A 289 3.34 2.73 3.71
CA ILE A 289 3.51 1.61 2.78
C ILE A 289 2.18 0.86 2.57
N HIS A 290 1.38 0.69 3.63
CA HIS A 290 0.03 0.16 3.53
C HIS A 290 -0.88 1.04 2.66
N TYR A 291 -0.88 2.35 2.89
CA TYR A 291 -1.62 3.33 2.09
C TYR A 291 -1.20 3.29 0.61
N SER A 292 0.11 3.28 0.32
CA SER A 292 0.65 3.38 -1.04
C SER A 292 0.78 2.04 -1.77
N GLY A 293 0.73 0.91 -1.07
CA GLY A 293 0.90 -0.42 -1.67
C GLY A 293 2.30 -0.60 -2.28
N TYR A 294 3.33 -0.14 -1.59
CA TYR A 294 4.73 -0.26 -2.01
C TYR A 294 5.41 -1.51 -1.44
N PHE A 295 6.51 -1.93 -2.05
CA PHE A 295 7.29 -3.10 -1.67
C PHE A 295 8.79 -2.79 -1.59
N ASN A 296 9.47 -3.52 -0.72
CA ASN A 296 10.91 -3.45 -0.48
C ASN A 296 11.57 -4.70 -1.05
N ILE A 297 12.76 -4.58 -1.61
CA ILE A 297 13.55 -5.75 -1.99
C ILE A 297 14.25 -6.32 -0.75
N TYR A 298 14.18 -7.64 -0.59
CA TYR A 298 14.87 -8.40 0.44
C TYR A 298 15.68 -9.54 -0.16
N THR A 299 16.70 -9.95 0.58
CA THR A 299 17.52 -11.13 0.29
C THR A 299 17.20 -12.28 1.23
N ASN A 300 17.16 -13.50 0.71
CA ASN A 300 17.26 -14.71 1.52
C ASN A 300 18.65 -15.35 1.35
N LEU A 301 19.57 -15.12 2.30
CA LEU A 301 20.96 -15.59 2.17
C LEU A 301 21.22 -16.93 2.89
N GLY A 302 20.18 -17.55 3.46
CA GLY A 302 20.29 -18.78 4.25
C GLY A 302 21.15 -18.63 5.51
N HIS A 303 21.14 -19.64 6.38
CA HIS A 303 21.98 -19.72 7.58
C HIS A 303 21.95 -18.48 8.50
N GLU A 304 20.81 -17.79 8.56
CA GLU A 304 20.66 -16.53 9.30
C GLU A 304 21.67 -15.43 8.90
N ARG A 305 22.08 -15.41 7.63
CA ARG A 305 22.98 -14.39 7.07
C ARG A 305 22.25 -13.16 6.55
N ALA A 306 22.93 -12.01 6.59
CA ALA A 306 22.43 -10.72 6.09
C ALA A 306 23.58 -9.82 5.59
N LEU A 307 23.26 -8.78 4.80
CA LEU A 307 24.23 -7.78 4.34
C LEU A 307 24.39 -6.62 5.34
N SER A 308 23.55 -6.57 6.36
CA SER A 308 23.62 -5.64 7.49
C SER A 308 23.15 -6.36 8.75
N VAL A 309 23.84 -6.13 9.86
CA VAL A 309 23.49 -6.66 11.18
C VAL A 309 23.40 -5.53 12.20
N SER A 310 22.45 -5.61 13.12
CA SER A 310 22.41 -4.73 14.29
C SER A 310 23.05 -5.43 15.48
N HIS A 311 23.99 -4.75 16.13
CA HIS A 311 24.60 -5.22 17.38
C HIS A 311 23.67 -5.06 18.59
N ARG A 312 22.52 -4.43 18.40
CA ARG A 312 21.48 -4.21 19.42
C ARG A 312 22.09 -3.64 20.69
N ASP A 313 22.93 -2.63 20.50
CA ASP A 313 23.62 -1.95 21.58
C ASP A 313 22.61 -1.24 22.49
N ALA A 314 22.95 -1.08 23.77
CA ALA A 314 22.09 -0.38 24.71
C ALA A 314 21.71 1.02 24.18
N GLY A 315 20.43 1.38 24.25
CA GLY A 315 19.90 2.59 23.62
C GLY A 315 18.37 2.69 23.73
N VAL A 316 17.73 3.39 22.80
CA VAL A 316 16.27 3.65 22.83
C VAL A 316 15.43 2.37 22.85
N ASN A 317 15.88 1.33 22.14
CA ASN A 317 15.14 0.08 21.96
C ASN A 317 15.61 -1.05 22.88
N TYR A 318 16.85 -0.99 23.39
CA TYR A 318 17.47 -2.06 24.17
C TYR A 318 18.05 -1.51 25.48
N GLY A 319 17.66 -2.10 26.62
CA GLY A 319 18.22 -1.71 27.93
C GLY A 319 19.65 -2.20 28.19
N LYS A 320 20.15 -3.13 27.37
CA LYS A 320 21.52 -3.69 27.42
C LYS A 320 21.93 -4.18 26.04
N THR A 321 23.25 -4.21 25.77
CA THR A 321 23.80 -4.80 24.55
C THR A 321 23.56 -6.31 24.51
N VAL A 322 23.09 -6.83 23.36
CA VAL A 322 22.75 -8.25 23.16
C VAL A 322 23.62 -8.91 22.10
N GLY A 323 24.42 -8.13 21.37
CA GLY A 323 25.26 -8.60 20.26
C GLY A 323 24.49 -8.70 18.93
N PRO A 324 25.14 -9.16 17.86
CA PRO A 324 24.58 -9.16 16.52
C PRO A 324 23.27 -9.96 16.43
N ASP A 325 22.31 -9.46 15.66
CA ASP A 325 21.01 -10.12 15.45
C ASP A 325 21.06 -11.29 14.45
N SER A 326 22.12 -11.33 13.64
CA SER A 326 22.32 -12.26 12.52
C SER A 326 23.81 -12.38 12.17
N GLN A 327 24.13 -13.19 11.16
CA GLN A 327 25.50 -13.35 10.68
C GLN A 327 25.76 -12.42 9.50
N LEU A 328 26.83 -11.62 9.58
CA LEU A 328 27.20 -10.75 8.48
C LEU A 328 27.83 -11.57 7.35
N VAL A 329 27.42 -11.31 6.11
CA VAL A 329 28.08 -11.89 4.93
C VAL A 329 29.43 -11.20 4.72
N ASP A 330 30.45 -11.99 4.44
CA ASP A 330 31.78 -11.53 4.05
C ASP A 330 32.14 -12.03 2.64
N GLU A 331 33.29 -11.60 2.11
CA GLU A 331 33.76 -12.03 0.78
C GLU A 331 34.04 -13.55 0.72
N SER A 332 34.42 -14.16 1.84
CA SER A 332 34.75 -15.59 1.90
C SER A 332 33.51 -16.50 1.84
N SER A 333 32.37 -15.97 2.27
CA SER A 333 31.06 -16.62 2.29
C SER A 333 30.14 -16.15 1.17
N PHE A 334 30.67 -15.33 0.26
CA PHE A 334 29.95 -14.72 -0.86
C PHE A 334 29.61 -15.74 -1.95
N ASP A 335 28.35 -15.73 -2.35
CA ASP A 335 27.86 -16.51 -3.48
C ASP A 335 27.77 -15.58 -4.70
N TYR A 336 28.44 -15.95 -5.81
CA TYR A 336 28.39 -15.20 -7.07
C TYR A 336 26.96 -14.98 -7.57
N ASN A 337 26.02 -15.88 -7.23
CA ASN A 337 24.62 -15.74 -7.60
C ASN A 337 23.94 -14.49 -7.02
N LEU A 338 24.46 -13.87 -5.95
CA LEU A 338 23.83 -12.69 -5.33
C LEU A 338 23.87 -11.44 -6.24
N LEU A 339 24.78 -11.41 -7.22
CA LEU A 339 24.84 -10.36 -8.24
C LEU A 339 24.03 -10.71 -9.50
N GLU A 340 23.62 -11.97 -9.66
CA GLU A 340 22.79 -12.41 -10.78
C GLU A 340 21.33 -12.06 -10.51
N MET A 341 20.90 -10.92 -11.05
CA MET A 341 19.54 -10.42 -10.89
C MET A 341 18.58 -11.16 -11.83
N GLN A 342 17.56 -11.82 -11.25
CA GLN A 342 16.49 -12.42 -12.03
C GLN A 342 15.51 -11.36 -12.56
N PRO A 343 14.82 -11.61 -13.68
CA PRO A 343 13.72 -10.74 -14.11
C PRO A 343 12.70 -10.52 -13.00
N LEU A 344 12.17 -9.30 -12.87
CA LEU A 344 11.23 -8.94 -11.80
C LEU A 344 9.97 -9.82 -11.80
N SER A 345 9.57 -10.33 -12.97
CA SER A 345 8.45 -11.28 -13.14
C SER A 345 8.64 -12.61 -12.43
N ASN A 346 9.88 -12.98 -12.11
CA ASN A 346 10.22 -14.24 -11.44
C ASN A 346 10.34 -14.07 -9.93
N LEU A 347 10.42 -12.83 -9.43
CA LEU A 347 10.51 -12.57 -8.00
C LEU A 347 9.13 -12.70 -7.36
N LYS A 348 9.07 -13.34 -6.18
CA LYS A 348 7.86 -13.41 -5.36
C LYS A 348 7.62 -12.09 -4.63
N TRP A 349 6.36 -11.67 -4.52
CA TRP A 349 5.96 -10.45 -3.82
C TRP A 349 5.07 -10.80 -2.63
N TYR A 350 5.30 -10.19 -1.48
CA TYR A 350 4.61 -10.53 -0.24
C TYR A 350 4.01 -9.30 0.43
N ASP A 351 2.74 -9.40 0.84
CA ASP A 351 2.07 -8.40 1.67
C ASP A 351 2.55 -8.45 3.13
N PHE A 352 2.09 -7.56 4.02
CA PHE A 352 2.47 -7.57 5.44
C PHE A 352 2.23 -8.90 6.18
N CYS A 353 1.26 -9.70 5.75
CA CYS A 353 0.96 -11.02 6.31
C CYS A 353 1.82 -12.13 5.71
N PHE A 354 2.76 -11.77 4.84
CA PHE A 354 3.59 -12.68 4.07
C PHE A 354 2.80 -13.61 3.15
N ARG A 355 1.65 -13.13 2.66
CA ARG A 355 0.87 -13.78 1.60
C ARG A 355 1.40 -13.32 0.25
N GLU A 356 1.51 -14.25 -0.69
CA GLU A 356 1.96 -13.94 -2.03
C GLU A 356 0.96 -13.00 -2.74
N VAL A 357 1.50 -11.96 -3.36
CA VAL A 357 0.79 -10.97 -4.15
C VAL A 357 1.22 -11.13 -5.60
N VAL A 358 0.26 -11.21 -6.53
CA VAL A 358 0.55 -11.26 -7.96
C VAL A 358 0.13 -9.93 -8.59
N PRO A 359 1.07 -8.96 -8.73
CA PRO A 359 0.77 -7.65 -9.30
C PRO A 359 0.50 -7.71 -10.80
N GLY A 360 -0.18 -6.70 -11.33
CA GLY A 360 -0.32 -6.49 -12.78
C GLY A 360 -1.34 -7.39 -13.48
N ARG A 361 -2.23 -8.06 -12.73
CA ARG A 361 -3.30 -8.89 -13.28
C ARG A 361 -4.41 -8.02 -13.88
N VAL A 362 -4.28 -7.71 -15.17
CA VAL A 362 -5.24 -6.88 -15.93
C VAL A 362 -5.71 -7.64 -17.18
N VAL A 363 -7.03 -7.77 -17.33
CA VAL A 363 -7.65 -8.20 -18.60
C VAL A 363 -7.92 -6.97 -19.45
N ARG A 364 -7.24 -6.86 -20.60
CA ARG A 364 -7.47 -5.80 -21.61
C ARG A 364 -8.07 -6.38 -22.90
N GLY A 365 -7.86 -7.66 -23.14
CA GLY A 365 -8.43 -8.39 -24.27
C GLY A 365 -8.83 -9.81 -23.91
N VAL A 366 -9.38 -10.51 -24.90
CA VAL A 366 -9.88 -11.88 -24.73
C VAL A 366 -8.76 -12.87 -24.35
N ASP A 367 -7.53 -12.63 -24.82
CA ASP A 367 -6.39 -13.51 -24.60
C ASP A 367 -5.86 -13.47 -23.15
N ASP A 368 -6.05 -12.34 -22.45
CA ASP A 368 -5.63 -12.17 -21.06
C ASP A 368 -6.55 -12.92 -20.08
N LEU A 369 -7.77 -13.25 -20.52
CA LEU A 369 -8.85 -13.64 -19.63
C LEU A 369 -8.64 -15.02 -19.00
N GLY A 370 -8.07 -15.96 -19.76
CA GLY A 370 -7.88 -17.34 -19.30
C GLY A 370 -7.00 -17.42 -18.06
N SER A 371 -5.86 -16.73 -18.06
CA SER A 371 -4.92 -16.73 -16.93
C SER A 371 -5.52 -16.07 -15.69
N VAL A 372 -6.25 -14.96 -15.86
CA VAL A 372 -6.88 -14.25 -14.74
C VAL A 372 -8.00 -15.07 -14.11
N LEU A 373 -8.91 -15.66 -14.91
CA LEU A 373 -9.98 -16.52 -14.41
C LEU A 373 -9.44 -17.73 -13.64
N GLN A 374 -8.41 -18.40 -14.18
CA GLN A 374 -7.78 -19.54 -13.53
C GLN A 374 -7.09 -19.15 -12.21
N SER A 375 -6.57 -17.91 -12.11
CA SER A 375 -5.89 -17.43 -10.90
C SER A 375 -6.82 -17.15 -9.71
N VAL A 376 -8.12 -16.95 -9.94
CA VAL A 376 -9.08 -16.57 -8.89
C VAL A 376 -10.07 -17.66 -8.53
N GLN A 377 -10.18 -18.71 -9.35
CA GLN A 377 -11.17 -19.75 -9.14
C GLN A 377 -10.77 -20.62 -7.94
N LYS A 378 -11.44 -20.40 -6.81
CA LYS A 378 -11.47 -21.34 -5.68
C LYS A 378 -12.87 -21.93 -5.60
N LEU A 379 -12.98 -23.25 -5.42
CA LEU A 379 -14.26 -23.96 -5.37
C LEU A 379 -15.14 -23.73 -6.63
N GLN A 380 -14.52 -23.56 -7.80
CA GLN A 380 -15.20 -23.35 -9.09
C GLN A 380 -16.21 -22.19 -9.08
N THR A 381 -16.00 -21.15 -8.28
CA THR A 381 -16.90 -19.98 -8.20
C THR A 381 -16.12 -18.68 -8.29
N VAL A 382 -16.57 -17.76 -9.14
CA VAL A 382 -15.97 -16.44 -9.36
C VAL A 382 -16.96 -15.34 -8.99
N LEU A 383 -16.51 -14.35 -8.22
CA LEU A 383 -17.27 -13.15 -7.88
C LEU A 383 -16.85 -11.98 -8.78
N LEU A 384 -17.69 -11.64 -9.74
CA LEU A 384 -17.52 -10.47 -10.61
C LEU A 384 -18.07 -9.24 -9.91
N VAL A 385 -17.21 -8.25 -9.68
CA VAL A 385 -17.54 -7.01 -8.95
C VAL A 385 -17.44 -5.83 -9.90
N SER A 386 -18.58 -5.21 -10.22
CA SER A 386 -18.59 -3.98 -11.01
C SER A 386 -18.41 -2.75 -10.13
N ILE A 387 -17.49 -1.88 -10.54
CA ILE A 387 -17.25 -0.58 -9.89
C ILE A 387 -17.76 0.59 -10.73
N PHE A 388 -18.58 0.32 -11.76
CA PHE A 388 -19.21 1.38 -12.55
C PHE A 388 -20.11 2.25 -11.66
N GLY A 389 -20.04 3.57 -11.84
CA GLY A 389 -20.81 4.54 -11.04
C GLY A 389 -20.43 4.62 -9.56
N THR A 390 -19.39 3.91 -9.12
CA THR A 390 -18.96 3.85 -7.71
C THR A 390 -17.73 4.73 -7.46
N SER A 391 -17.65 5.38 -6.30
CA SER A 391 -16.47 6.16 -5.92
C SER A 391 -15.30 5.26 -5.49
N GLU A 392 -14.06 5.73 -5.67
CA GLU A 392 -12.87 5.01 -5.22
C GLU A 392 -12.93 4.68 -3.72
N THR A 393 -13.49 5.57 -2.90
CA THR A 393 -13.68 5.40 -1.46
C THR A 393 -14.57 4.19 -1.16
N ILE A 394 -15.70 4.03 -1.86
CA ILE A 394 -16.58 2.88 -1.66
C ILE A 394 -15.88 1.59 -2.09
N THR A 395 -15.20 1.59 -3.24
CA THR A 395 -14.45 0.41 -3.71
C THR A 395 -13.36 0.02 -2.72
N ARG A 396 -12.60 0.98 -2.18
CA ARG A 396 -11.58 0.71 -1.15
C ARG A 396 -12.22 0.13 0.11
N ASN A 397 -13.34 0.68 0.56
CA ASN A 397 -14.07 0.14 1.72
C ASN A 397 -14.50 -1.32 1.49
N LEU A 398 -15.06 -1.61 0.31
CA LEU A 398 -15.42 -2.98 -0.11
C LEU A 398 -14.22 -3.92 -0.05
N LEU A 399 -13.05 -3.52 -0.57
CA LEU A 399 -11.85 -4.35 -0.55
C LEU A 399 -11.34 -4.61 0.87
N CYS A 400 -11.45 -3.65 1.78
CA CYS A 400 -11.15 -3.88 3.20
C CYS A 400 -12.10 -4.93 3.82
N HIS A 401 -13.37 -4.96 3.40
CA HIS A 401 -14.31 -6.01 3.82
C HIS A 401 -13.97 -7.37 3.22
N PHE A 402 -13.55 -7.42 1.95
CA PHE A 402 -13.10 -8.67 1.33
C PHE A 402 -11.90 -9.24 2.08
N GLU A 403 -10.92 -8.40 2.42
CA GLU A 403 -9.81 -8.84 3.24
C GLU A 403 -10.28 -9.33 4.61
N ARG A 404 -11.16 -8.60 5.30
CA ARG A 404 -11.72 -9.00 6.60
C ARG A 404 -12.45 -10.34 6.56
N LEU A 405 -13.20 -10.60 5.50
CA LEU A 405 -13.99 -11.82 5.31
C LEU A 405 -13.23 -12.95 4.61
N ASN A 406 -11.95 -12.74 4.28
CA ASN A 406 -11.12 -13.67 3.51
C ASN A 406 -11.72 -14.05 2.14
N ILE A 407 -12.40 -13.10 1.48
CA ILE A 407 -12.94 -13.29 0.13
C ILE A 407 -11.78 -13.10 -0.86
N GLN A 408 -11.44 -14.16 -1.59
CA GLN A 408 -10.27 -14.19 -2.49
C GLN A 408 -10.62 -14.45 -3.96
N ASN A 409 -11.80 -15.01 -4.22
CA ASN A 409 -12.24 -15.48 -5.54
C ASN A 409 -13.04 -14.42 -6.30
N TYR A 410 -12.53 -13.20 -6.39
CA TYR A 410 -13.20 -12.09 -7.07
C TYR A 410 -12.39 -11.54 -8.25
N ILE A 411 -13.07 -10.83 -9.15
CA ILE A 411 -12.47 -10.02 -10.21
C ILE A 411 -13.20 -8.67 -10.23
N ILE A 412 -12.45 -7.58 -10.23
CA ILE A 412 -12.99 -6.23 -10.28
C ILE A 412 -13.09 -5.79 -11.73
N MET A 413 -14.24 -5.29 -12.15
CA MET A 413 -14.44 -4.74 -13.49
C MET A 413 -14.88 -3.30 -13.42
N GLY A 414 -14.28 -2.45 -14.23
CA GLY A 414 -14.55 -1.02 -14.20
C GLY A 414 -14.10 -0.31 -15.47
N PRO A 415 -14.41 0.99 -15.58
CA PRO A 415 -13.92 1.79 -16.67
C PRO A 415 -12.40 1.98 -16.60
N HIS A 416 -11.79 2.23 -17.76
CA HIS A 416 -10.37 2.59 -17.84
C HIS A 416 -10.06 3.77 -16.92
N SER A 417 -9.19 3.58 -15.93
CA SER A 417 -8.83 4.60 -14.95
C SER A 417 -7.53 4.27 -14.21
N ASP A 418 -6.81 5.30 -13.77
CA ASP A 418 -5.62 5.18 -12.91
C ASP A 418 -5.91 4.34 -11.66
N PHE A 419 -7.09 4.51 -11.07
CA PHE A 419 -7.53 3.73 -9.91
C PHE A 419 -7.62 2.23 -10.21
N LEU A 420 -8.20 1.84 -11.34
CA LEU A 420 -8.30 0.43 -11.73
C LEU A 420 -6.90 -0.21 -11.89
N TYR A 421 -5.95 0.54 -12.48
CA TYR A 421 -4.57 0.09 -12.60
C TYR A 421 -3.80 0.10 -11.27
N ASP A 422 -4.10 1.02 -10.34
CA ASP A 422 -3.59 1.00 -8.97
C ASP A 422 -4.04 -0.28 -8.24
N LEU A 423 -5.30 -0.70 -8.41
CA LEU A 423 -5.79 -1.97 -7.86
C LEU A 423 -5.01 -3.16 -8.43
N ALA A 424 -4.77 -3.19 -9.74
CA ALA A 424 -3.97 -4.23 -10.39
C ALA A 424 -2.52 -4.25 -9.89
N ARG A 425 -1.92 -3.07 -9.73
CA ARG A 425 -0.56 -2.90 -9.21
C ARG A 425 -0.44 -3.43 -7.77
N ARG A 426 -1.49 -3.31 -6.96
CA ARG A 426 -1.60 -3.87 -5.61
C ARG A 426 -1.93 -5.37 -5.59
N GLY A 427 -2.14 -5.97 -6.75
CA GLY A 427 -2.38 -7.41 -6.91
C GLY A 427 -3.84 -7.81 -6.99
N HIS A 428 -4.79 -6.88 -7.07
CA HIS A 428 -6.19 -7.21 -7.34
C HIS A 428 -6.35 -7.59 -8.83
N PRO A 429 -7.06 -8.68 -9.16
CA PRO A 429 -7.35 -9.00 -10.56
C PRO A 429 -8.42 -8.05 -11.09
N VAL A 430 -8.12 -7.38 -12.19
CA VAL A 430 -9.02 -6.38 -12.77
C VAL A 430 -9.34 -6.63 -14.25
N ILE A 431 -10.49 -6.12 -14.69
CA ILE A 431 -10.89 -6.06 -16.09
C ILE A 431 -11.07 -4.60 -16.47
N ASP A 432 -10.26 -4.14 -17.42
CA ASP A 432 -10.47 -2.87 -18.11
C ASP A 432 -11.62 -3.07 -19.10
N ALA A 433 -12.84 -2.76 -18.65
CA ALA A 433 -14.06 -3.11 -19.37
C ALA A 433 -14.18 -2.34 -20.69
N ASN A 434 -13.60 -1.14 -20.79
CA ASN A 434 -13.59 -0.38 -22.05
C ASN A 434 -12.70 -1.06 -23.08
N ASN A 435 -11.45 -1.36 -22.71
CA ASN A 435 -10.49 -1.99 -23.62
C ASN A 435 -10.93 -3.40 -24.02
N LEU A 436 -11.46 -4.18 -23.07
CA LEU A 436 -11.98 -5.52 -23.36
C LEU A 436 -13.16 -5.46 -24.34
N LEU A 437 -14.09 -4.52 -24.13
CA LEU A 437 -15.21 -4.34 -25.06
C LEU A 437 -14.72 -3.97 -26.47
N ASP A 438 -13.75 -3.08 -26.59
CA ASP A 438 -13.19 -2.67 -27.88
C ASP A 438 -12.46 -3.84 -28.56
N ASN A 439 -11.70 -4.63 -27.79
CA ASN A 439 -11.06 -5.85 -28.27
C ASN A 439 -12.09 -6.88 -28.77
N MET A 440 -13.18 -7.09 -28.02
CA MET A 440 -14.28 -8.00 -28.41
C MET A 440 -14.97 -7.55 -29.71
N ARG A 441 -15.15 -6.24 -29.90
CA ARG A 441 -15.68 -5.68 -31.17
C ARG A 441 -14.72 -5.91 -32.32
N ALA A 442 -13.42 -5.66 -32.12
CA ALA A 442 -12.40 -5.87 -33.14
C ALA A 442 -12.35 -7.34 -33.59
N GLN A 443 -12.52 -8.28 -32.65
CA GLN A 443 -12.62 -9.72 -32.93
C GLN A 443 -14.01 -10.16 -33.44
N LYS A 444 -14.96 -9.24 -33.62
CA LYS A 444 -16.33 -9.50 -34.10
C LYS A 444 -17.14 -10.47 -33.23
N LEU A 445 -16.79 -10.58 -31.94
CA LEU A 445 -17.49 -11.44 -30.97
C LEU A 445 -18.86 -10.87 -30.59
N ILE A 446 -18.96 -9.53 -30.51
CA ILE A 446 -20.22 -8.82 -30.28
C ILE A 446 -20.39 -7.75 -31.36
N ARG A 447 -21.61 -7.63 -31.89
CA ARG A 447 -21.96 -6.66 -32.94
C ARG A 447 -23.05 -5.72 -32.44
N PHE A 448 -22.77 -4.42 -32.43
CA PHE A 448 -23.77 -3.38 -32.21
C PHE A 448 -23.29 -2.02 -32.73
N GLN A 449 -24.22 -1.09 -32.96
CA GLN A 449 -23.94 0.28 -33.39
C GLN A 449 -23.92 1.22 -32.18
N GLY A 450 -22.89 2.07 -32.06
CA GLY A 450 -22.77 3.11 -31.03
C GLY A 450 -21.47 3.05 -30.21
N SER A 451 -21.00 4.21 -29.73
CA SER A 451 -19.73 4.39 -28.98
C SER A 451 -19.88 4.40 -27.46
N LYS A 452 -21.03 3.99 -26.91
CA LYS A 452 -21.32 4.22 -25.49
C LYS A 452 -20.44 3.36 -24.57
N SER A 453 -19.54 4.01 -23.82
CA SER A 453 -18.82 3.39 -22.70
C SER A 453 -19.77 2.87 -21.62
N GLU A 454 -21.00 3.41 -21.56
CA GLU A 454 -22.10 3.02 -20.68
C GLU A 454 -22.55 1.57 -20.90
N LEU A 455 -22.32 0.99 -22.09
CA LEU A 455 -22.63 -0.41 -22.38
C LEU A 455 -21.55 -1.38 -21.91
N ALA A 456 -20.37 -0.89 -21.54
CA ALA A 456 -19.25 -1.74 -21.13
C ALA A 456 -19.60 -2.57 -19.91
N ASP A 457 -20.28 -1.99 -18.91
CA ASP A 457 -20.72 -2.72 -17.72
C ASP A 457 -21.58 -3.94 -18.09
N ILE A 458 -22.66 -3.74 -18.85
CA ILE A 458 -23.62 -4.79 -19.21
C ILE A 458 -22.97 -5.87 -20.09
N LEU A 459 -22.25 -5.47 -21.13
CA LEU A 459 -21.72 -6.40 -22.13
C LEU A 459 -20.51 -7.17 -21.62
N VAL A 460 -19.65 -6.53 -20.84
CA VAL A 460 -18.53 -7.23 -20.20
C VAL A 460 -19.03 -8.19 -19.13
N LYS A 461 -20.03 -7.81 -18.30
CA LYS A 461 -20.67 -8.76 -17.36
C LYS A 461 -21.20 -9.99 -18.10
N ALA A 462 -21.96 -9.79 -19.19
CA ALA A 462 -22.52 -10.90 -19.97
C ALA A 462 -21.44 -11.80 -20.58
N TYR A 463 -20.37 -11.20 -21.10
CA TYR A 463 -19.24 -11.94 -21.67
C TYR A 463 -18.44 -12.69 -20.62
N MET A 464 -18.21 -12.10 -19.46
CA MET A 464 -17.52 -12.74 -18.35
C MET A 464 -18.29 -13.95 -17.83
N ILE A 465 -19.62 -13.86 -17.73
CA ILE A 465 -20.45 -15.03 -17.39
C ILE A 465 -20.31 -16.13 -18.44
N LYS A 466 -20.36 -15.78 -19.74
CA LYS A 466 -20.11 -16.76 -20.82
C LYS A 466 -18.79 -17.49 -20.60
N LYS A 467 -17.73 -16.75 -20.29
CA LYS A 467 -16.39 -17.29 -20.12
C LYS A 467 -16.28 -18.14 -18.86
N CYS A 468 -16.83 -17.71 -17.73
CA CYS A 468 -16.94 -18.55 -16.54
C CYS A 468 -17.64 -19.87 -16.86
N LEU A 469 -18.76 -19.84 -17.57
CA LEU A 469 -19.49 -21.04 -18.00
C LEU A 469 -18.64 -21.95 -18.92
N GLU A 470 -17.91 -21.40 -19.89
CA GLU A 470 -16.99 -22.16 -20.75
C GLU A 470 -15.91 -22.91 -19.95
N TYR A 471 -15.39 -22.31 -18.87
CA TYR A 471 -14.43 -22.92 -17.94
C TYR A 471 -15.08 -23.76 -16.83
N GLU A 472 -16.39 -23.98 -16.90
CA GLU A 472 -17.20 -24.72 -15.92
C GLU A 472 -17.28 -24.07 -14.53
N TYR A 473 -17.09 -22.75 -14.43
CA TYR A 473 -17.19 -22.00 -13.18
C TYR A 473 -18.58 -21.41 -12.98
N ASN A 474 -19.05 -21.45 -11.73
CA ASN A 474 -20.18 -20.65 -11.29
C ASN A 474 -19.75 -19.18 -11.19
N SER A 475 -20.69 -18.26 -11.40
CA SER A 475 -20.40 -16.83 -11.31
C SER A 475 -21.46 -16.08 -10.51
N TRP A 476 -21.00 -15.28 -9.56
CA TRP A 476 -21.77 -14.19 -8.96
C TRP A 476 -21.41 -12.89 -9.66
N THR A 477 -22.38 -12.06 -9.96
CA THR A 477 -22.20 -10.68 -10.43
C THR A 477 -22.84 -9.76 -9.42
N ILE A 478 -22.08 -8.78 -8.95
CA ILE A 478 -22.52 -7.75 -8.01
C ILE A 478 -21.96 -6.40 -8.43
N ASP A 479 -22.55 -5.34 -7.88
CA ASP A 479 -22.02 -3.99 -7.96
C ASP A 479 -21.40 -3.58 -6.61
N ALA A 480 -20.47 -2.62 -6.63
CA ALA A 480 -19.73 -2.19 -5.44
C ALA A 480 -20.56 -1.33 -4.46
N ASN A 481 -21.86 -1.11 -4.73
CA ASN A 481 -22.85 -0.55 -3.80
C ASN A 481 -23.41 -1.57 -2.81
N MET A 482 -22.66 -2.63 -2.52
CA MET A 482 -23.04 -3.72 -1.65
C MET A 482 -21.84 -4.18 -0.81
N LEU A 483 -22.08 -4.43 0.47
CA LEU A 483 -21.12 -4.99 1.41
C LEU A 483 -21.64 -6.28 2.02
N PHE A 484 -20.74 -7.22 2.24
CA PHE A 484 -21.04 -8.49 2.91
C PHE A 484 -20.81 -8.36 4.41
N VAL A 485 -21.68 -8.97 5.20
CA VAL A 485 -21.54 -9.11 6.65
C VAL A 485 -20.79 -10.40 7.00
N SER A 486 -20.99 -11.46 6.21
CA SER A 486 -20.31 -12.75 6.35
C SER A 486 -19.96 -13.37 4.99
N ASN A 487 -18.99 -14.29 4.97
CA ASN A 487 -18.61 -15.04 3.77
C ASN A 487 -19.58 -16.20 3.46
N ASP A 488 -20.41 -16.61 4.42
CA ASP A 488 -21.36 -17.73 4.28
C ASP A 488 -22.44 -17.47 3.23
N PHE A 489 -22.68 -16.19 2.90
CA PHE A 489 -23.68 -15.76 1.93
C PHE A 489 -23.57 -16.56 0.62
N PHE A 490 -22.36 -16.68 0.06
CA PHE A 490 -22.17 -17.37 -1.21
C PHE A 490 -22.32 -18.90 -1.09
N HIS A 491 -21.90 -19.47 0.02
CA HIS A 491 -21.88 -20.92 0.22
C HIS A 491 -23.27 -21.54 0.28
N GLU A 492 -24.23 -20.88 0.94
CA GLU A 492 -25.60 -21.40 1.10
C GLU A 492 -26.32 -21.61 -0.24
N PHE A 493 -26.15 -20.66 -1.18
CA PHE A 493 -26.75 -20.75 -2.50
C PHE A 493 -26.05 -21.77 -3.41
N ILE A 494 -24.74 -21.97 -3.24
CA ILE A 494 -23.99 -22.98 -3.99
C ILE A 494 -24.44 -24.40 -3.59
N ILE A 495 -24.67 -24.63 -2.30
CA ILE A 495 -25.08 -25.95 -1.77
C ILE A 495 -26.46 -26.36 -2.30
N ASN A 496 -27.36 -25.42 -2.53
CA ASN A 496 -28.69 -25.72 -3.07
C ASN A 496 -28.64 -26.02 -4.58
N LYS A 497 -28.36 -27.29 -4.92
CA LYS A 497 -28.16 -27.80 -6.30
C LYS A 497 -29.35 -27.62 -7.25
N SER A 498 -30.52 -27.23 -6.76
CA SER A 498 -31.74 -27.10 -7.58
C SER A 498 -31.83 -25.81 -8.40
N LYS A 499 -31.02 -24.79 -8.08
CA LYS A 499 -31.16 -23.44 -8.66
C LYS A 499 -30.04 -23.17 -9.67
N GLU A 500 -30.43 -22.97 -10.93
CA GLU A 500 -29.50 -22.68 -12.03
C GLU A 500 -29.19 -21.18 -12.16
N CYS A 501 -30.22 -20.33 -12.06
CA CYS A 501 -30.09 -18.88 -12.12
C CYS A 501 -30.82 -18.24 -10.93
N ILE A 502 -30.18 -17.27 -10.27
CA ILE A 502 -30.73 -16.54 -9.14
C ILE A 502 -30.57 -15.04 -9.40
N ALA A 503 -31.62 -14.25 -9.17
CA ALA A 503 -31.60 -12.81 -9.35
C ALA A 503 -32.19 -12.11 -8.12
N GLY A 504 -31.56 -11.00 -7.74
CA GLY A 504 -32.10 -10.07 -6.75
C GLY A 504 -33.31 -9.30 -7.31
N LYS A 505 -34.35 -9.07 -6.49
CA LYS A 505 -35.51 -8.26 -6.90
C LYS A 505 -35.20 -6.76 -6.94
N SER A 506 -34.28 -6.32 -6.08
CA SER A 506 -34.06 -4.89 -5.80
C SER A 506 -32.59 -4.48 -5.79
N SER A 507 -31.69 -5.44 -6.03
CA SER A 507 -30.24 -5.26 -6.13
C SER A 507 -29.70 -5.85 -7.44
N GLU A 508 -28.47 -5.46 -7.80
CA GLU A 508 -27.74 -5.98 -8.98
C GLU A 508 -27.12 -7.37 -8.75
N ILE A 509 -27.61 -8.13 -7.78
CA ILE A 509 -27.12 -9.48 -7.54
C ILE A 509 -27.64 -10.41 -8.63
N PHE A 510 -26.72 -11.12 -9.27
CA PHE A 510 -27.06 -12.18 -10.21
C PHE A 510 -26.10 -13.35 -10.10
N PHE A 511 -26.64 -14.55 -9.94
CA PHE A 511 -25.87 -15.79 -9.90
C PHE A 511 -26.27 -16.72 -11.03
N VAL A 512 -25.24 -17.32 -11.61
CA VAL A 512 -25.35 -18.35 -12.63
C VAL A 512 -24.53 -19.55 -12.23
N ARG A 513 -25.20 -20.70 -12.14
CA ARG A 513 -24.56 -22.00 -11.98
C ARG A 513 -24.07 -22.49 -13.32
N SER A 514 -22.86 -23.05 -13.34
CA SER A 514 -22.37 -23.77 -14.51
C SER A 514 -23.14 -25.08 -14.67
N SER A 515 -24.06 -25.11 -15.63
CA SER A 515 -24.81 -26.30 -16.02
C SER A 515 -24.84 -26.46 -17.54
N SER A 516 -25.12 -27.67 -18.01
CA SER A 516 -25.19 -27.95 -19.45
C SER A 516 -26.34 -27.24 -20.15
N SER A 517 -27.46 -27.00 -19.46
CA SER A 517 -28.62 -26.25 -19.98
C SER A 517 -28.26 -24.77 -20.18
N VAL A 518 -27.71 -24.11 -19.15
CA VAL A 518 -27.35 -22.69 -19.21
C VAL A 518 -26.22 -22.45 -20.22
N ARG A 519 -25.22 -23.34 -20.29
CA ARG A 519 -24.14 -23.27 -21.29
C ARG A 519 -24.64 -23.29 -22.74
N LYS A 520 -25.66 -24.11 -23.05
CA LYS A 520 -26.26 -24.17 -24.38
C LYS A 520 -26.99 -22.89 -24.77
N ILE A 521 -27.43 -22.11 -23.78
CA ILE A 521 -28.15 -20.86 -24.00
C ILE A 521 -27.18 -19.69 -24.10
N TRP A 522 -26.15 -19.64 -23.25
CA TRP A 522 -25.19 -18.53 -23.15
C TRP A 522 -24.12 -18.53 -24.26
N THR A 523 -24.58 -18.57 -25.51
CA THR A 523 -23.75 -18.58 -26.72
C THR A 523 -23.43 -17.18 -27.22
N ASP A 524 -22.59 -17.06 -28.26
CA ASP A 524 -22.36 -15.77 -28.94
C ASP A 524 -23.66 -15.18 -29.51
N VAL A 525 -24.63 -16.03 -29.88
CA VAL A 525 -25.97 -15.57 -30.30
C VAL A 525 -26.70 -14.88 -29.15
N PHE A 526 -26.62 -15.44 -27.94
CA PHE A 526 -27.22 -14.83 -26.76
C PHE A 526 -26.52 -13.51 -26.39
N LEU A 527 -25.18 -13.45 -26.45
CA LEU A 527 -24.46 -12.19 -26.25
C LEU A 527 -24.89 -11.10 -27.23
N ASN A 528 -25.10 -11.43 -28.51
CA ASN A 528 -25.58 -10.47 -29.49
C ASN A 528 -27.04 -10.04 -29.22
N LYS A 529 -27.89 -10.92 -28.67
CA LYS A 529 -29.23 -10.54 -28.18
C LYS A 529 -29.13 -9.56 -27.01
N VAL A 530 -28.23 -9.81 -26.04
CA VAL A 530 -27.96 -8.88 -24.93
C VAL A 530 -27.49 -7.52 -25.46
N ALA A 531 -26.55 -7.51 -26.41
CA ALA A 531 -26.07 -6.29 -27.04
C ALA A 531 -27.17 -5.49 -27.75
N THR A 532 -28.01 -6.19 -28.51
CA THR A 532 -29.15 -5.56 -29.20
C THR A 532 -30.13 -4.96 -28.21
N ALA A 533 -30.49 -5.71 -27.15
CA ALA A 533 -31.40 -5.24 -26.12
C ALA A 533 -30.83 -4.05 -25.33
N ALA A 534 -29.53 -4.07 -25.04
CA ALA A 534 -28.85 -2.99 -24.32
C ALA A 534 -28.78 -1.69 -25.15
N VAL A 535 -28.56 -1.78 -26.47
CA VAL A 535 -28.59 -0.60 -27.37
C VAL A 535 -30.00 -0.03 -27.53
N GLN A 536 -31.01 -0.90 -27.62
CA GLN A 536 -32.41 -0.49 -27.77
C GLN A 536 -33.02 0.02 -26.46
N ALA A 537 -32.35 -0.17 -25.32
CA ALA A 537 -32.79 0.36 -24.05
C ALA A 537 -32.59 1.89 -24.00
N PRO A 538 -33.63 2.69 -23.70
CA PRO A 538 -33.45 4.12 -23.45
C PRO A 538 -32.64 4.35 -22.16
N LEU A 539 -31.62 5.21 -22.22
CA LEU A 539 -30.83 5.68 -21.07
C LEU A 539 -31.40 6.99 -20.50
N PRO A 540 -31.44 7.21 -19.17
CA PRO A 540 -31.71 6.26 -18.09
C PRO A 540 -33.04 6.60 -17.40
N THR A 541 -33.94 5.62 -17.26
CA THR A 541 -35.00 5.63 -16.25
C THR A 541 -34.76 4.42 -15.35
N GLU A 542 -34.76 4.65 -14.05
CA GLU A 542 -34.56 3.83 -12.82
C GLU A 542 -34.68 2.28 -12.82
N ASN A 543 -34.90 1.56 -13.93
CA ASN A 543 -35.30 0.14 -13.89
C ASN A 543 -34.84 -0.75 -15.06
N LYS A 544 -33.71 -0.48 -15.72
CA LYS A 544 -33.19 -1.35 -16.81
C LYS A 544 -31.69 -1.61 -16.72
N ASN A 545 -31.32 -2.28 -15.64
CA ASN A 545 -29.98 -2.73 -15.32
C ASN A 545 -29.61 -4.07 -16.00
N PHE A 546 -28.36 -4.50 -15.80
CA PHE A 546 -27.84 -5.77 -16.34
C PHE A 546 -28.76 -6.95 -15.98
N VAL A 547 -29.14 -7.06 -14.70
CA VAL A 547 -29.97 -8.16 -14.19
C VAL A 547 -31.32 -8.21 -14.91
N PHE A 548 -32.02 -7.09 -15.05
CA PHE A 548 -33.30 -6.98 -15.74
C PHE A 548 -33.22 -7.43 -17.20
N LEU A 549 -32.22 -6.95 -17.94
CA LEU A 549 -32.06 -7.30 -19.36
C LEU A 549 -31.78 -8.79 -19.54
N VAL A 550 -30.86 -9.33 -18.73
CA VAL A 550 -30.43 -10.72 -18.84
C VAL A 550 -31.51 -11.69 -18.39
N THR A 551 -32.16 -11.45 -17.25
CA THR A 551 -33.26 -12.29 -16.75
C THR A 551 -34.42 -12.35 -17.73
N LYS A 552 -34.85 -11.21 -18.30
CA LYS A 552 -35.88 -11.17 -19.34
C LYS A 552 -35.51 -12.03 -20.56
N LEU A 553 -34.25 -11.93 -21.02
CA LEU A 553 -33.77 -12.72 -22.15
C LEU A 553 -33.68 -14.21 -21.80
N LEU A 554 -33.27 -14.57 -20.59
CA LEU A 554 -33.18 -15.96 -20.13
C LEU A 554 -34.56 -16.62 -20.02
N GLU A 555 -35.55 -15.91 -19.46
CA GLU A 555 -36.94 -16.38 -19.38
C GLU A 555 -37.54 -16.62 -20.78
N GLN A 556 -37.25 -15.73 -21.74
CA GLN A 556 -37.63 -15.91 -23.15
C GLN A 556 -37.01 -17.15 -23.81
N ASN A 557 -35.89 -17.65 -23.29
CA ASN A 557 -35.23 -18.88 -23.76
C ASN A 557 -35.54 -20.08 -22.84
N GLY A 558 -36.54 -19.98 -21.96
CA GLY A 558 -37.03 -21.08 -21.13
C GLY A 558 -36.22 -21.39 -19.88
N VAL A 559 -35.35 -20.48 -19.43
CA VAL A 559 -34.59 -20.65 -18.18
C VAL A 559 -35.40 -20.13 -17.00
N GLY A 560 -35.59 -20.97 -15.99
CA GLY A 560 -36.22 -20.56 -14.74
C GLY A 560 -35.30 -19.66 -13.91
N ILE A 561 -35.77 -18.46 -13.56
CA ILE A 561 -35.07 -17.54 -12.67
C ILE A 561 -35.65 -17.67 -11.25
N THR A 562 -34.79 -17.94 -10.27
CA THR A 562 -35.19 -17.84 -8.86
C THR A 562 -34.99 -16.42 -8.38
N TRP A 563 -36.09 -15.69 -8.20
CA TRP A 563 -36.08 -14.37 -7.61
C TRP A 563 -35.93 -14.45 -6.09
N VAL A 564 -34.99 -13.69 -5.53
CA VAL A 564 -34.78 -13.62 -4.07
C VAL A 564 -35.06 -12.21 -3.59
N ASP A 565 -35.85 -12.12 -2.54
CA ASP A 565 -36.18 -10.87 -1.89
C ASP A 565 -35.07 -10.51 -0.89
N GLU A 566 -34.25 -9.51 -1.22
CA GLU A 566 -33.10 -9.12 -0.41
C GLU A 566 -33.51 -8.58 0.95
N THR A 567 -34.73 -8.06 1.10
CA THR A 567 -35.24 -7.58 2.39
C THR A 567 -35.31 -8.68 3.45
N SER A 568 -35.33 -9.95 3.03
CA SER A 568 -35.36 -11.11 3.95
C SER A 568 -34.00 -11.44 4.57
N PHE A 569 -32.89 -10.95 4.01
CA PHE A 569 -31.53 -11.24 4.49
C PHE A 569 -30.57 -10.06 4.39
N GLY A 570 -31.02 -8.87 4.01
CA GLY A 570 -30.16 -7.73 3.73
C GLY A 570 -30.80 -6.40 4.13
N MET A 571 -29.95 -5.43 4.45
CA MET A 571 -30.37 -4.07 4.80
C MET A 571 -30.15 -3.11 3.63
N LYS A 572 -31.21 -2.43 3.22
CA LYS A 572 -31.14 -1.34 2.24
C LYS A 572 -30.91 0.00 2.96
N ILE A 573 -29.76 0.63 2.70
CA ILE A 573 -29.49 2.02 3.09
C ILE A 573 -30.41 2.95 2.28
N SER A 574 -31.13 3.82 2.99
CA SER A 574 -32.04 4.80 2.38
C SER A 574 -32.12 6.07 3.22
N ILE A 575 -32.68 7.14 2.66
CA ILE A 575 -32.78 8.45 3.34
C ILE A 575 -33.53 8.36 4.68
N ASN A 576 -34.48 7.43 4.80
CA ASN A 576 -35.33 7.26 5.98
C ASN A 576 -35.01 5.99 6.80
N SER A 577 -33.88 5.32 6.56
CA SER A 577 -33.58 4.08 7.29
C SER A 577 -33.29 4.37 8.77
N VAL A 578 -34.21 3.93 9.64
CA VAL A 578 -33.97 3.87 11.09
C VAL A 578 -33.19 2.59 11.38
N ILE A 579 -31.96 2.72 11.88
CA ILE A 579 -31.11 1.56 12.23
C ILE A 579 -31.69 0.92 13.50
N GLN A 580 -32.54 -0.10 13.32
CA GLN A 580 -32.88 -1.01 14.41
C GLN A 580 -31.73 -2.02 14.58
N SER A 581 -31.30 -2.19 15.83
CA SER A 581 -30.05 -2.78 16.28
C SER A 581 -29.91 -4.30 16.09
N ILE A 582 -30.17 -4.83 14.89
CA ILE A 582 -30.05 -6.27 14.61
C ILE A 582 -29.06 -6.52 13.46
N LEU A 583 -27.79 -6.19 13.71
CA LEU A 583 -26.67 -6.61 12.84
C LEU A 583 -26.54 -8.14 12.72
N GLY A 584 -27.19 -8.92 13.59
CA GLY A 584 -27.08 -10.38 13.62
C GLY A 584 -27.94 -11.14 12.60
N ALA A 585 -28.88 -10.48 11.90
CA ALA A 585 -29.78 -11.14 10.94
C ALA A 585 -29.40 -10.90 9.47
N TRP A 586 -28.60 -9.87 9.18
CA TRP A 586 -28.28 -9.47 7.81
C TRP A 586 -27.01 -10.13 7.30
N LYS A 587 -27.05 -10.56 6.06
CA LYS A 587 -25.92 -11.10 5.29
C LYS A 587 -25.28 -10.05 4.39
N ILE A 588 -26.07 -9.07 3.94
CA ILE A 588 -25.62 -7.99 3.06
C ILE A 588 -26.17 -6.62 3.50
N VAL A 589 -25.44 -5.56 3.16
CA VAL A 589 -25.90 -4.16 3.25
C VAL A 589 -25.71 -3.53 1.87
N TYR A 590 -26.72 -2.85 1.33
CA TYR A 590 -26.69 -2.32 -0.04
C TYR A 590 -27.46 -1.01 -0.19
N TRP A 591 -27.19 -0.24 -1.24
CA TRP A 591 -27.82 1.06 -1.50
C TRP A 591 -28.07 1.31 -2.99
N SER A 592 -28.93 2.28 -3.31
CA SER A 592 -29.01 2.81 -4.68
C SER A 592 -27.78 3.65 -4.99
N MET A 593 -27.27 3.58 -6.23
CA MET A 593 -26.15 4.40 -6.70
C MET A 593 -26.42 5.91 -6.65
N GLU A 594 -27.69 6.31 -6.55
CA GLU A 594 -28.11 7.72 -6.42
C GLU A 594 -27.88 8.30 -5.02
N ILE A 595 -27.65 7.44 -4.02
CA ILE A 595 -27.42 7.88 -2.65
C ILE A 595 -26.03 8.50 -2.54
N GLY A 596 -25.98 9.76 -2.08
CA GLY A 596 -24.73 10.49 -1.88
C GLY A 596 -23.77 9.81 -0.90
N LEU A 597 -22.47 9.92 -1.18
CA LEU A 597 -21.39 9.28 -0.42
C LEU A 597 -21.44 9.59 1.08
N ASP A 598 -21.74 10.83 1.46
CA ASP A 598 -21.78 11.26 2.87
C ASP A 598 -22.85 10.50 3.66
N LEU A 599 -24.01 10.24 3.05
CA LEU A 599 -25.09 9.49 3.69
C LEU A 599 -24.70 8.01 3.84
N VAL A 600 -24.12 7.42 2.79
CA VAL A 600 -23.64 6.04 2.81
C VAL A 600 -22.56 5.87 3.88
N GLN A 601 -21.55 6.75 3.89
CA GLN A 601 -20.47 6.72 4.87
C GLN A 601 -21.01 6.81 6.29
N ARG A 602 -21.86 7.79 6.59
CA ARG A 602 -22.43 7.96 7.94
C ARG A 602 -23.18 6.71 8.40
N GLN A 603 -24.01 6.12 7.54
CA GLN A 603 -24.75 4.91 7.89
C GLN A 603 -23.83 3.71 8.07
N LEU A 604 -22.81 3.55 7.23
CA LEU A 604 -21.82 2.49 7.39
C LEU A 604 -20.97 2.68 8.66
N GLU A 605 -20.66 3.92 9.05
CA GLU A 605 -19.98 4.23 10.31
C GLU A 605 -20.83 3.84 11.52
N GLU A 606 -22.12 4.21 11.52
CA GLU A 606 -23.09 3.82 12.56
C GLU A 606 -23.24 2.29 12.69
N MET A 607 -23.10 1.56 11.58
CA MET A 607 -23.12 0.09 11.55
C MET A 607 -21.77 -0.56 11.89
N GLY A 608 -20.69 0.21 12.08
CA GLY A 608 -19.33 -0.35 12.24
C GLY A 608 -18.80 -1.04 10.97
N MET A 609 -19.34 -0.68 9.81
CA MET A 609 -18.99 -1.19 8.48
C MET A 609 -18.20 -0.19 7.62
N TRP A 610 -17.78 0.94 8.20
CA TRP A 610 -16.79 1.82 7.59
C TRP A 610 -15.37 1.44 8.00
N ALA A 611 -14.68 0.73 7.10
CA ALA A 611 -13.38 0.13 7.32
C ALA A 611 -12.19 1.01 6.89
N LEU A 612 -12.45 2.23 6.39
CA LEU A 612 -11.42 3.17 5.95
C LEU A 612 -11.03 4.19 7.02
N ASP A 613 -9.74 4.46 7.11
CA ASP A 613 -9.14 5.47 7.98
C ASP A 613 -9.15 6.87 7.32
N GLY A 614 -8.74 7.90 8.06
CA GLY A 614 -8.76 9.30 7.59
C GLY A 614 -7.87 9.59 6.38
N ASP A 615 -6.96 8.68 6.03
CA ASP A 615 -6.13 8.72 4.82
C ASP A 615 -6.72 7.90 3.65
N SER A 616 -7.94 7.34 3.80
CA SER A 616 -8.61 6.45 2.85
C SER A 616 -7.94 5.08 2.63
N SER A 617 -7.02 4.66 3.52
CA SER A 617 -6.52 3.28 3.58
C SER A 617 -7.39 2.41 4.53
N CYS A 618 -7.28 1.08 4.43
CA CYS A 618 -7.92 0.21 5.42
C CYS A 618 -7.39 0.50 6.85
N LYS A 619 -8.29 0.44 7.84
CA LYS A 619 -7.93 0.61 9.26
C LYS A 619 -7.08 -0.53 9.79
N ALA A 620 -7.15 -1.71 9.17
CA ALA A 620 -6.57 -2.95 9.67
C ALA A 620 -5.83 -3.72 8.57
N VAL A 621 -4.81 -4.47 8.99
CA VAL A 621 -4.21 -5.59 8.24
C VAL A 621 -4.65 -6.88 8.91
N ILE A 622 -5.19 -7.83 8.13
CA ILE A 622 -5.79 -9.05 8.68
C ILE A 622 -5.07 -10.28 8.11
N CYS A 623 -4.24 -10.88 8.95
CA CYS A 623 -3.54 -12.12 8.63
C CYS A 623 -4.39 -13.32 9.01
N HIS A 624 -5.05 -13.89 8.00
CA HIS A 624 -5.77 -15.16 8.16
C HIS A 624 -4.78 -16.30 8.36
N GLN A 625 -5.13 -17.27 9.22
CA GLN A 625 -4.35 -18.49 9.36
C GLN A 625 -4.35 -19.24 8.02
N SER A 626 -3.18 -19.70 7.60
CA SER A 626 -3.06 -20.60 6.45
C SER A 626 -3.95 -21.83 6.70
N SER A 627 -4.87 -22.08 5.78
CA SER A 627 -5.77 -23.24 5.79
C SER A 627 -5.02 -24.53 5.57
#